data_AF-A0A9W7H4T7-F1
#
_entry.id   AF-A0A9W7H4T7-F1
#
_cell.length_a   1.000
_cell.length_b   1.000
_cell.length_c   1.000
_cell.angle_alpha   90.00
_cell.angle_beta   90.00
_cell.angle_gamma   90.00
#
_symmetry.space_group_name_H-M   'P 1'
#
loop_
_entity.id
_entity.type
_entity.pdbx_description
1 polymer ?
#
loop_
_entity_poly.entity_id
_entity_poly.type
_entity_poly.pdbx_seq_one_letter_code
_entity_poly.pdbx_strand_id
1 'polypeptide(L)'
;MKVDTLKEMCKHELGAYISYISVKELEKECFKKRGYYVDEYVNIWGYAAELLRSNPGSTISIQVHIDNENKAIFHKMYTCFTALKKG
;
A
#
# COMPACT_ATOMS: atom_id res chain seq x y z
N MET A 1 -5.28 -2.69 -11.48
CA MET A 1 -6.10 -3.66 -12.25
C MET A 1 -6.99 -2.86 -13.18
N LYS A 2 -7.11 -3.21 -14.46
CA LYS A 2 -7.97 -2.45 -15.40
C LYS A 2 -9.43 -2.83 -15.13
N VAL A 3 -10.33 -1.83 -15.19
CA VAL A 3 -11.77 -2.01 -14.89
C VAL A 3 -12.43 -3.05 -15.81
N ASP A 4 -11.99 -3.13 -17.06
CA ASP A 4 -12.52 -4.10 -18.03
C ASP A 4 -12.19 -5.55 -17.63
N THR A 5 -11.01 -5.76 -17.04
CA THR A 5 -10.62 -7.06 -16.49
C THR A 5 -11.53 -7.47 -15.33
N LEU A 6 -11.90 -6.51 -14.46
CA LEU A 6 -12.79 -6.76 -13.33
C LEU A 6 -14.22 -7.10 -13.77
N LYS A 7 -14.71 -6.44 -14.82
CA LYS A 7 -16.02 -6.72 -15.42
C LYS A 7 -16.08 -8.13 -16.00
N GLU A 8 -15.05 -8.54 -16.72
CA GLU A 8 -14.99 -9.90 -17.30
C GLU A 8 -14.92 -10.99 -16.21
N MET A 9 -14.17 -10.75 -15.13
CA MET A 9 -14.14 -11.68 -13.99
C MET A 9 -15.53 -11.82 -13.36
N CYS A 10 -16.20 -10.71 -13.08
CA CYS A 10 -17.55 -10.75 -12.48
C CYS A 10 -18.58 -11.40 -13.40
N LYS A 11 -18.47 -11.19 -14.72
CA LYS A 11 -19.35 -11.83 -15.71
C LYS A 11 -19.15 -13.36 -15.73
N HIS A 12 -17.91 -13.83 -15.68
CA HIS A 12 -17.60 -15.25 -15.72
C HIS A 12 -17.94 -15.97 -14.40
N GLU A 13 -17.71 -15.31 -13.27
CA GLU A 13 -17.82 -15.93 -11.93
C GLU A 13 -19.23 -15.79 -11.33
N LEU A 14 -19.94 -14.70 -11.61
CA LEU A 14 -21.26 -14.40 -11.04
C LEU A 14 -22.40 -14.39 -12.07
N GLY A 15 -22.10 -14.51 -13.37
CA GLY A 15 -23.10 -14.48 -14.44
C GLY A 15 -23.83 -13.14 -14.61
N ALA A 16 -23.35 -12.07 -13.97
CA ALA A 16 -24.00 -10.76 -13.93
C ALA A 16 -23.16 -9.68 -14.62
N TYR A 17 -23.82 -8.82 -15.39
CA TYR A 17 -23.17 -7.66 -16.01
C TYR A 17 -23.14 -6.48 -15.03
N ILE A 18 -21.95 -6.11 -14.55
CA ILE A 18 -21.79 -5.05 -13.57
C ILE A 18 -21.46 -3.72 -14.27
N SER A 19 -22.17 -2.66 -13.89
CA SER A 19 -21.94 -1.30 -14.41
C SER A 19 -20.59 -0.74 -13.94
N TYR A 20 -20.02 0.23 -14.67
CA TYR A 20 -18.78 0.90 -14.28
C TYR A 20 -18.87 1.57 -12.89
N ILE A 21 -20.02 2.16 -12.57
CA ILE A 21 -20.27 2.82 -11.28
C ILE A 21 -20.21 1.78 -10.16
N SER A 22 -20.87 0.65 -10.36
CA SER A 22 -20.90 -0.46 -9.40
C SER A 22 -19.52 -1.10 -9.20
N VAL A 23 -18.69 -1.18 -10.24
CA VAL A 23 -17.28 -1.62 -10.11
C VAL A 23 -16.48 -0.65 -9.24
N LYS A 24 -16.61 0.66 -9.47
CA LYS A 24 -15.91 1.66 -8.64
C LYS A 24 -16.38 1.66 -7.19
N GLU A 25 -17.67 1.45 -6.96
CA GLU A 25 -18.24 1.31 -5.62
C GLU A 25 -17.72 0.04 -4.94
N LEU A 26 -17.65 -1.08 -5.66
CA LEU A 26 -17.04 -2.32 -5.16
C LEU A 26 -15.54 -2.15 -4.89
N GLU A 27 -14.79 -1.46 -5.74
CA GLU A 27 -13.38 -1.15 -5.47
C GLU A 27 -13.23 -0.29 -4.21
N LYS A 28 -14.07 0.73 -4.04
CA LYS A 28 -14.08 1.58 -2.85
C LYS A 28 -14.48 0.80 -1.60
N GLU A 29 -15.45 -0.10 -1.69
CA GLU A 29 -15.87 -0.97 -0.58
C GLU A 29 -14.81 -2.05 -0.28
N CYS A 30 -14.17 -2.64 -1.28
CA CYS A 30 -13.02 -3.53 -1.11
C CYS A 30 -11.83 -2.79 -0.49
N PHE A 31 -11.60 -1.53 -0.88
CA PHE A 31 -10.56 -0.69 -0.31
C PHE A 31 -10.88 -0.31 1.15
N LYS A 32 -12.14 0.01 1.46
CA LYS A 32 -12.61 0.22 2.84
C LYS A 32 -12.54 -1.06 3.68
N LYS A 33 -12.94 -2.21 3.14
CA LYS A 33 -12.89 -3.53 3.80
C LYS A 33 -11.46 -4.06 3.98
N ARG A 34 -10.52 -3.69 3.10
CA ARG A 34 -9.08 -3.93 3.28
C ARG A 34 -8.46 -3.03 4.36
N GLY A 35 -9.23 -2.08 4.90
CA GLY A 35 -8.82 -1.18 5.96
C GLY A 35 -7.91 -0.06 5.45
N TYR A 36 -7.99 1.10 6.10
CA TYR A 36 -6.82 1.94 6.22
C TYR A 36 -5.79 1.09 6.95
N TYR A 37 -4.65 0.82 6.32
CA TYR A 37 -3.63 -0.08 6.81
C TYR A 37 -2.90 0.44 8.06
N VAL A 38 -3.64 0.83 9.09
CA VAL A 38 -3.11 1.19 10.40
C VAL A 38 -2.26 0.03 10.92
N ASP A 39 -2.73 -1.20 10.70
CA ASP A 39 -2.03 -2.43 11.05
C ASP A 39 -0.73 -2.63 10.27
N GLU A 40 -0.60 -2.11 9.03
CA GLU A 40 0.64 -2.23 8.27
C GLU A 40 1.74 -1.30 8.75
N TYR A 41 1.41 -0.24 9.52
CA TYR A 41 2.45 0.59 10.13
C TYR A 41 3.28 -0.20 11.15
N VAL A 42 2.75 -1.28 11.74
CA VAL A 42 3.55 -2.22 12.55
C VAL A 42 4.66 -2.87 11.71
N ASN A 43 4.40 -3.10 10.42
CA ASN A 43 5.33 -3.77 9.51
C ASN A 43 6.30 -2.82 8.81
N ILE A 44 6.23 -1.51 9.06
CA ILE A 44 6.97 -0.51 8.26
C ILE A 44 8.50 -0.68 8.34
N TRP A 45 9.00 -1.17 9.47
CA TRP A 45 10.41 -1.51 9.63
C TRP A 45 10.81 -2.75 8.82
N GLY A 46 9.91 -3.73 8.69
CA GLY A 46 10.08 -4.87 7.80
C GLY A 46 10.15 -4.44 6.34
N TYR A 47 9.30 -3.49 5.93
CA TYR A 47 9.37 -2.92 4.58
C TYR A 47 10.68 -2.18 4.31
N ALA A 48 11.19 -1.41 5.28
CA ALA A 48 12.51 -0.79 5.15
C ALA A 48 13.63 -1.83 5.04
N ALA A 49 13.57 -2.91 5.82
CA ALA A 49 14.55 -4.00 5.73
C ALA A 49 14.54 -4.65 4.35
N GLU A 50 13.36 -4.96 3.79
CA GLU A 50 13.24 -5.55 2.46
C GLU A 50 13.71 -4.62 1.34
N LEU A 51 13.45 -3.32 1.46
CA LEU A 51 13.95 -2.33 0.52
C LEU A 51 15.49 -2.23 0.56
N LEU A 52 16.10 -2.28 1.74
CA LEU A 52 17.57 -2.32 1.88
C LEU A 52 18.16 -3.61 1.34
N ARG A 53 17.51 -4.75 1.59
CA ARG A 53 17.94 -6.07 1.10
C ARG A 53 17.95 -6.12 -0.43
N SER A 54 16.91 -5.60 -1.06
CA SER A 54 16.77 -5.56 -2.53
C SER A 54 17.60 -4.45 -3.19
N ASN A 55 17.95 -3.39 -2.47
CA ASN A 55 18.75 -2.27 -2.97
C ASN A 55 19.96 -1.99 -2.06
N PRO A 56 20.98 -2.87 -2.04
CA PRO A 56 22.14 -2.71 -1.16
C PRO A 56 22.83 -1.36 -1.32
N GLY A 57 23.17 -0.75 -0.17
CA GLY A 57 23.82 0.57 -0.10
C GLY A 57 22.85 1.75 -0.14
N SER A 58 21.54 1.51 -0.27
CA SER A 58 20.53 2.56 -0.22
C SER A 58 20.38 3.07 1.20
N THR A 59 19.82 4.27 1.35
CA THR A 59 19.57 4.88 2.65
C THR A 59 18.07 4.92 2.89
N ILE A 60 17.61 4.37 4.02
CA ILE A 60 16.20 4.47 4.45
C ILE A 60 16.18 4.96 5.88
N SER A 61 15.36 5.97 6.16
CA SER A 61 15.17 6.54 7.49
C SER A 61 13.67 6.69 7.76
N ILE A 62 13.19 6.10 8.84
CA ILE A 62 11.80 6.23 9.27
C ILE A 62 11.76 7.11 10.51
N GLN A 63 10.84 8.07 10.51
CA GLN A 63 10.58 8.94 11.64
C GLN A 63 9.18 8.65 12.18
N VAL A 64 9.11 8.52 13.51
CA VAL A 64 7.88 8.35 14.26
C VAL A 64 7.80 9.44 15.33
N HIS A 65 6.59 9.87 15.65
CA HIS A 65 6.31 10.73 16.80
C HIS A 65 5.51 9.95 17.84
N ILE A 66 5.71 10.30 19.11
CA ILE A 66 4.90 9.75 20.19
C ILE A 66 3.76 10.73 20.44
N ASP A 67 2.51 10.23 20.41
CA ASP A 67 1.35 11.05 20.74
C ASP A 67 1.13 11.16 22.26
N ASN A 68 0.09 11.90 22.66
CA ASN A 68 -0.26 12.10 24.06
C ASN A 68 -0.73 10.80 24.77
N GLU A 69 -1.03 9.74 24.01
CA GLU A 69 -1.43 8.42 24.51
C GLU A 69 -0.26 7.42 24.52
N ASN A 70 0.99 7.89 24.35
CA ASN A 70 2.21 7.08 24.21
C ASN A 70 2.19 6.10 23.02
N LYS A 71 1.41 6.39 21.97
CA LYS A 71 1.40 5.60 20.75
C LYS A 71 2.41 6.15 19.76
N ALA A 72 3.16 5.25 19.12
CA ALA A 72 4.05 5.59 18.03
C ALA A 72 3.23 5.84 16.76
N ILE A 73 3.24 7.08 16.30
CA ILE A 73 2.58 7.53 15.08
C ILE A 73 3.63 7.71 14.00
N PHE A 74 3.43 7.06 12.86
CA PHE A 74 4.29 7.26 11.69
C PHE A 74 4.25 8.73 11.24
N HIS A 75 5.43 9.31 11.02
CA HIS A 75 5.55 10.67 10.49
C HIS A 75 5.98 10.69 9.03
N LYS A 76 7.14 10.09 8.73
CA LYS A 76 7.66 10.01 7.36
C LYS A 76 8.69 8.90 7.21
N MET A 77 8.86 8.46 5.97
CA MET A 77 9.96 7.61 5.52
C MET A 77 10.73 8.38 4.45
N TYR A 78 12.03 8.53 4.66
CA TYR A 78 12.96 9.03 3.67
C TYR A 78 13.70 7.85 3.04
N THR A 79 13.75 7.83 1.71
CA THR A 79 14.41 6.76 0.94
C THR A 79 15.30 7.38 -0.13
N CYS A 80 16.58 6.97 -0.15
CA CYS A 80 17.56 7.37 -1.16
C CYS A 80 18.22 6.12 -1.73
N PHE A 81 17.80 5.73 -2.94
CA PHE A 81 18.33 4.56 -3.62
C PHE A 81 19.75 4.80 -4.13
N THR A 82 20.63 3.82 -3.97
CA THR A 82 22.02 3.91 -4.48
C THR A 82 22.07 4.11 -5.98
N ALA A 83 21.16 3.48 -6.74
CA ALA A 83 21.10 3.65 -8.19
C ALA A 83 20.97 5.13 -8.58
N LEU A 84 20.13 5.89 -7.87
CA LEU A 84 19.94 7.32 -8.10
C LEU A 84 21.17 8.17 -7.73
N LYS A 85 22.05 7.66 -6.86
CA LYS A 85 23.32 8.33 -6.52
C LYS A 85 24.39 8.08 -7.59
N LYS A 86 24.31 6.96 -8.30
CA LYS A 86 25.36 6.50 -9.21
C LYS A 86 25.12 6.90 -10.68
N GLY A 87 23.89 7.28 -11.03
CA GLY A 87 23.52 7.71 -12.40
C GLY A 87 23.13 6.54 -13.27
#